data_AF-A0A7T9TJV4-F1
#
_entry.id   AF-A0A7T9TJV4-F1
#
_cell.length_a   1.000
_cell.length_b   1.000
_cell.length_c   1.000
_cell.angle_alpha   90.00
_cell.angle_beta   90.00
_cell.angle_gamma   90.00
#
_symmetry.space_group_name_H-M   'P 1'
#
loop_
_entity.id
_entity.type
_entity.pdbx_description
1 polymer ?
#
loop_
_entity_poly.entity_id
_entity_poly.type
_entity_poly.pdbx_seq_one_letter_code
_entity_poly.pdbx_strand_id
1 'polypeptide(L)'
;MIETNPYAENFTPIVELADGWLACRVCGVATAPTVQHGQDTIISWGREYRGGSPSLRRKAAQEFETTMTRCSACEERRERAVAVNIEHPAGRGQYVADVIANTAVERALAVAAVAEHDLKLTSARRVRLAIRHLTTEALGLVWESRFAPVAEAEANPSTGAALPWSHVPEEGRARARQAVAAFLRAVTERPETTPAPTGGGCYLCGVASVEALPSRASSAWTEARVSPSSLGGTSTAHRRVSVCRTCAEAAEAYGAYGPSVMAYLVLEAAGISRKLGIENVRIDPPAWGVMNIEPNPTPWAHIALADLREKFETGRVGR
;
A
#
# COMPACT_ATOMS: atom_id res chain seq x y z
N MET A 1 -22.48 11.84 38.76
CA MET A 1 -21.03 11.64 38.55
C MET A 1 -20.89 10.68 37.40
N ILE A 2 -20.19 11.08 36.33
CA ILE A 2 -19.88 10.18 35.21
C ILE A 2 -18.81 9.23 35.74
N GLU A 3 -19.11 7.93 35.78
CA GLU A 3 -18.17 6.89 36.19
C GLU A 3 -17.06 6.78 35.14
N THR A 4 -15.84 7.18 35.49
CA THR A 4 -14.70 7.23 34.55
C THR A 4 -13.88 5.95 34.50
N ASN A 5 -14.24 4.93 35.30
CA ASN A 5 -13.61 3.62 35.25
C ASN A 5 -14.08 2.86 34.00
N PRO A 6 -13.21 2.59 33.01
CA PRO A 6 -13.60 1.87 31.80
C PRO A 6 -14.00 0.41 32.04
N TYR A 7 -13.75 -0.11 33.26
CA TYR A 7 -14.11 -1.47 33.68
C TYR A 7 -15.36 -1.51 34.57
N ALA A 8 -16.03 -0.38 34.81
CA ALA A 8 -17.31 -0.39 35.52
C ALA A 8 -18.41 -0.96 34.63
N GLU A 9 -19.34 -1.73 35.22
CA GLU A 9 -20.49 -2.30 34.49
C GLU A 9 -21.36 -1.25 33.79
N ASN A 10 -21.33 0.00 34.26
CA ASN A 10 -22.11 1.13 33.75
C ASN A 10 -21.26 2.18 33.02
N PHE A 11 -20.07 1.84 32.50
CA PHE A 11 -19.26 2.81 31.75
C PHE A 11 -19.96 3.23 30.44
N THR A 12 -20.22 4.52 30.30
CA THR A 12 -20.77 5.09 29.07
C THR A 12 -19.64 5.63 28.20
N PRO A 13 -19.33 5.01 27.05
CA PRO A 13 -18.18 5.41 26.22
C PRO A 13 -18.37 6.77 25.54
N ILE A 14 -19.61 7.21 25.37
CA ILE A 14 -20.01 8.47 24.75
C ILE A 14 -20.78 9.29 25.77
N VAL A 15 -20.41 10.56 25.93
CA VAL A 15 -20.98 11.49 26.91
C VAL A 15 -21.47 12.76 26.22
N GLU A 16 -22.44 13.43 26.83
CA GLU A 16 -22.84 14.77 26.43
C GLU A 16 -21.73 15.79 26.73
N LEU A 17 -21.51 16.70 25.81
CA LEU A 17 -20.56 17.80 25.98
C LEU A 17 -21.21 18.90 26.82
N ALA A 18 -20.46 19.41 27.80
CA ALA A 18 -20.84 20.61 28.52
C ALA A 18 -20.72 21.86 27.64
N ASP A 19 -21.34 22.96 28.05
CA ASP A 19 -21.31 24.23 27.30
C ASP A 19 -19.85 24.68 27.01
N GLY A 20 -19.58 24.97 25.73
CA GLY A 20 -18.27 25.38 25.23
C GLY A 20 -17.26 24.23 25.05
N TRP A 21 -17.57 23.01 25.48
CA TRP A 21 -16.72 21.85 25.22
C TRP A 21 -16.92 21.37 23.79
N LEU A 22 -15.83 20.89 23.18
CA LEU A 22 -15.84 20.31 21.85
C LEU A 22 -15.24 18.90 21.90
N ALA A 23 -15.71 18.01 21.03
CA ALA A 23 -15.09 16.70 20.87
C ALA A 23 -13.75 16.83 20.14
N CYS A 24 -12.76 16.04 20.55
CA CYS A 24 -11.53 15.90 19.80
C CYS A 24 -11.80 15.19 18.46
N ARG A 25 -11.49 15.84 17.35
CA ARG A 25 -11.65 15.37 15.97
C ARG A 25 -11.06 13.97 15.70
N VAL A 26 -9.99 13.63 16.41
CA VAL A 26 -9.24 12.39 16.20
C VAL A 26 -9.67 11.31 17.20
N CYS A 27 -9.43 11.51 18.50
CA CYS A 27 -9.70 10.48 19.51
C CYS A 27 -11.09 10.56 20.18
N GLY A 28 -11.88 11.59 19.86
CA GLY A 28 -13.24 11.78 20.35
C GLY A 28 -13.35 12.45 21.72
N VAL A 29 -12.27 12.47 22.52
CA VAL A 29 -12.35 12.90 23.92
C VAL A 29 -12.99 14.28 24.07
N ALA A 30 -13.91 14.41 25.03
CA ALA A 30 -14.52 15.69 25.39
C ALA A 30 -13.43 16.66 25.88
N THR A 31 -13.32 17.83 25.22
CA THR A 31 -12.20 18.76 25.40
C THR A 31 -12.71 20.12 25.90
N ALA A 32 -12.35 20.46 27.14
CA ALA A 32 -12.68 21.74 27.76
C ALA A 32 -12.02 22.92 27.05
N PRO A 33 -12.63 24.14 27.02
CA PRO A 33 -12.11 25.32 26.33
C PRO A 33 -10.63 25.63 26.57
N THR A 34 -10.12 25.39 27.77
CA THR A 34 -8.73 25.69 28.17
C THR A 34 -7.68 24.77 27.54
N VAL A 35 -8.09 23.65 26.93
CA VAL A 35 -7.20 22.64 26.33
C VAL A 35 -7.56 22.35 24.86
N GLN A 36 -8.39 23.19 24.24
CA GLN A 36 -8.75 23.11 22.83
C GLN A 36 -7.62 23.66 21.95
N HIS A 37 -7.20 22.88 20.95
CA HIS A 37 -6.20 23.29 19.95
C HIS A 37 -6.84 23.43 18.58
N GLY A 38 -7.08 24.68 18.18
CA GLY A 38 -7.79 25.01 16.94
C GLY A 38 -9.26 24.56 16.93
N GLN A 39 -9.97 24.99 15.90
CA GLN A 39 -11.33 24.55 15.61
C GLN A 39 -11.42 24.18 14.13
N ASP A 40 -11.92 22.99 13.86
CA ASP A 40 -12.16 22.47 12.52
C ASP A 40 -13.67 22.22 12.36
N THR A 41 -14.28 22.79 11.31
CA THR A 41 -15.68 22.53 10.98
C THR A 41 -15.77 21.47 9.90
N ILE A 42 -16.56 20.44 10.16
CA ILE A 42 -16.85 19.37 9.21
C ILE A 42 -18.25 19.56 8.66
N ILE A 43 -18.35 19.64 7.34
CA ILE A 43 -19.61 19.60 6.62
C ILE A 43 -20.01 18.14 6.40
N SER A 44 -21.20 17.78 6.88
CA SER A 44 -21.71 16.41 6.88
C SER A 44 -23.06 16.34 6.18
N TRP A 45 -23.30 15.25 5.47
CA TRP A 45 -24.60 14.96 4.85
C TRP A 45 -25.32 13.91 5.67
N GLY A 46 -26.54 14.18 6.12
CA GLY A 46 -27.26 13.21 6.93
C GLY A 46 -28.60 13.71 7.43
N ARG A 47 -29.13 13.07 8.47
CA ARG A 47 -30.27 13.63 9.20
C ARG A 47 -29.71 14.31 10.44
N GLU A 48 -29.87 15.63 10.51
CA GLU A 48 -29.56 16.39 11.72
C GLU A 48 -30.30 15.75 12.91
N TYR A 49 -29.56 15.38 13.96
CA TYR A 49 -30.14 14.86 15.20
C TYR A 49 -30.94 15.98 15.87
N ARG A 50 -32.26 16.03 15.64
CA ARG A 50 -33.21 16.88 16.36
C ARG A 50 -33.93 16.00 17.37
N GLY A 51 -33.44 15.95 18.60
CA GLY A 51 -33.90 15.05 19.67
C GLY A 51 -35.39 14.66 19.58
N GLY A 52 -35.64 13.37 19.39
CA GLY A 52 -36.98 12.81 19.17
C GLY A 52 -36.93 11.49 18.41
N SER A 53 -37.82 10.56 18.77
CA SER A 53 -37.87 9.16 18.31
C SER A 53 -37.61 8.94 16.80
N PRO A 54 -36.96 7.82 16.42
CA PRO A 54 -36.58 7.49 15.04
C PRO A 54 -37.81 7.12 14.20
N SER A 55 -38.66 8.10 13.88
CA SER A 55 -39.76 7.88 12.94
C SER A 55 -39.22 7.93 11.50
N LEU A 56 -39.35 6.79 10.82
CA LEU A 56 -38.84 6.43 9.50
C LEU A 56 -39.45 7.21 8.31
N ARG A 57 -39.78 8.50 8.45
CA ARG A 57 -40.21 9.31 7.29
C ARG A 57 -39.00 9.89 6.56
N ARG A 58 -38.84 9.47 5.29
CA ARG A 58 -37.86 9.95 4.29
C ARG A 58 -37.88 11.48 4.14
N LYS A 59 -37.21 12.23 5.02
CA LYS A 59 -36.76 13.59 4.71
C LYS A 59 -35.37 13.51 4.08
N ALA A 60 -35.16 14.31 3.03
CA ALA A 60 -33.92 14.39 2.25
C ALA A 60 -32.70 14.59 3.17
N ALA A 61 -31.55 14.04 2.78
CA ALA A 61 -30.29 14.33 3.47
C ALA A 61 -30.08 15.84 3.53
N GLN A 62 -29.91 16.36 4.75
CA GLN A 62 -29.60 17.77 4.99
C GLN A 62 -28.10 17.87 5.26
N GLU A 63 -27.53 18.95 4.76
CA GLU A 63 -26.18 19.38 5.10
C GLU A 63 -26.20 20.00 6.50
N PHE A 64 -25.28 19.60 7.36
CA PHE A 64 -25.08 20.22 8.66
C PHE A 64 -23.60 20.31 9.01
N GLU A 65 -23.26 21.32 9.81
CA GLU A 65 -21.90 21.60 10.25
C GLU A 65 -21.67 21.02 11.65
N THR A 66 -20.49 20.44 11.86
CA THR A 66 -20.04 19.97 13.17
C THR A 66 -18.68 20.59 13.47
N THR A 67 -18.63 21.44 14.50
CA THR A 67 -17.37 22.03 14.98
C THR A 67 -16.68 21.06 15.93
N MET A 68 -15.40 20.80 15.67
CA MET A 68 -14.55 19.94 16.49
C MET A 68 -13.24 20.66 16.84
N THR A 69 -12.50 20.10 17.78
CA THR A 69 -11.18 20.61 18.18
C THR A 69 -10.15 19.47 18.25
N ARG A 70 -8.96 19.74 18.75
CA ARG A 70 -7.96 18.75 19.10
C ARG A 70 -7.62 18.87 20.58
N CYS A 71 -7.50 17.72 21.26
CA CYS A 71 -6.89 17.67 22.59
C CYS A 71 -5.36 17.72 22.44
N SER A 72 -4.65 18.09 23.50
CA SER A 72 -3.17 18.24 23.46
C SER A 72 -2.45 17.03 22.87
N ALA A 73 -2.84 15.80 23.27
CA ALA A 73 -2.21 14.59 22.75
C ALA A 73 -2.48 14.37 21.24
N CYS A 74 -3.62 14.83 20.70
CA CYS A 74 -3.88 14.73 19.27
C CYS A 74 -3.25 15.89 18.49
N GLU A 75 -3.00 17.04 19.12
CA GLU A 75 -2.19 18.10 18.51
C GLU A 75 -0.72 17.67 18.41
N GLU A 76 -0.14 17.09 19.46
CA GLU A 76 1.22 16.51 19.41
C GLU A 76 1.36 15.45 18.31
N ARG A 77 0.32 14.63 18.08
CA ARG A 77 0.31 13.66 16.97
C ARG A 77 0.32 14.35 15.61
N ARG A 78 -0.41 15.45 15.46
CA ARG A 78 -0.42 16.27 14.24
C ARG A 78 0.95 16.90 13.99
N GLU A 79 1.54 17.52 15.00
CA GLU A 79 2.90 18.07 14.94
C GLU A 79 3.93 17.00 14.57
N ARG A 80 3.85 15.82 15.19
CA ARG A 80 4.69 14.68 14.86
C ARG A 80 4.49 14.20 13.42
N ALA A 81 3.27 14.20 12.90
CA ALA A 81 2.99 13.84 11.52
C ALA A 81 3.63 14.83 10.52
N VAL A 82 3.56 16.13 10.83
CA VAL A 82 4.24 17.19 10.05
C VAL A 82 5.76 16.98 10.08
N ALA A 83 6.34 16.81 11.27
CA ALA A 83 7.78 16.61 11.44
C ALA A 83 8.30 15.39 10.67
N VAL A 84 7.60 14.25 10.77
CA VAL A 84 7.96 13.01 10.04
C VAL A 84 7.94 13.23 8.53
N ASN A 85 6.96 13.97 8.01
CA ASN A 85 6.89 14.25 6.58
C ASN A 85 7.98 15.22 6.11
N ILE A 86 8.42 16.15 6.96
CA ILE A 86 9.56 17.04 6.68
C ILE A 86 10.87 16.23 6.68
N GLU A 87 11.05 15.35 7.66
CA GLU A 87 12.27 14.52 7.80
C GLU A 87 12.38 13.45 6.70
N HIS A 88 11.25 12.92 6.24
CA HIS A 88 11.20 11.80 5.30
C HIS A 88 10.29 12.06 4.09
N PRO A 89 10.56 13.08 3.26
CA PRO A 89 9.67 13.48 2.16
C PRO A 89 9.46 12.37 1.12
N ALA A 90 10.48 11.54 0.86
CA ALA A 90 10.36 10.38 -0.04
C ALA A 90 9.39 9.29 0.46
N GLY A 91 8.97 9.35 1.73
CA GLY A 91 7.99 8.45 2.32
C GLY A 91 6.55 8.76 1.92
N ARG A 92 6.27 10.00 1.51
CA ARG A 92 4.93 10.49 1.14
C ARG A 92 4.35 9.81 -0.11
N GLY A 93 5.19 9.23 -0.96
CA GLY A 93 4.75 8.54 -2.17
C GLY A 93 4.02 9.47 -3.12
N GLN A 94 2.77 9.14 -3.45
CA GLN A 94 1.93 9.90 -4.39
C GLN A 94 1.27 11.16 -3.80
N TYR A 95 1.38 11.37 -2.48
CA TYR A 95 0.77 12.53 -1.83
C TYR A 95 1.63 13.78 -2.03
N VAL A 96 1.31 14.55 -3.07
CA VAL A 96 2.04 15.78 -3.43
C VAL A 96 1.69 16.95 -2.51
N ALA A 97 0.43 17.06 -2.07
CA ALA A 97 -0.02 18.12 -1.18
C ALA A 97 0.32 17.81 0.28
N ASP A 98 1.01 18.74 0.95
CA ASP A 98 1.44 18.61 2.35
C ASP A 98 0.29 18.26 3.29
N VAL A 99 -0.86 18.91 3.12
CA VAL A 99 -2.05 18.69 3.96
C VAL A 99 -2.50 17.23 3.89
N ILE A 100 -2.51 16.63 2.70
CA ILE A 100 -2.95 15.25 2.50
C ILE A 100 -1.92 14.28 3.10
N ALA A 101 -0.63 14.53 2.85
CA ALA A 101 0.45 13.72 3.40
C ALA A 101 0.47 13.75 4.94
N ASN A 102 0.31 14.93 5.55
CA ASN A 102 0.27 15.12 7.00
C ASN A 102 -0.94 14.41 7.61
N THR A 103 -2.11 14.53 6.99
CA THR A 103 -3.32 13.82 7.42
C THR A 103 -3.13 12.31 7.33
N ALA A 104 -2.52 11.80 6.26
CA ALA A 104 -2.29 10.36 6.10
C ALA A 104 -1.38 9.79 7.20
N VAL A 105 -0.28 10.48 7.52
CA VAL A 105 0.65 10.09 8.61
C VAL A 105 -0.02 10.22 9.97
N GLU A 106 -0.78 11.29 10.20
CA GLU A 106 -1.54 11.46 11.43
C GLU A 106 -2.54 10.31 11.64
N ARG A 107 -3.28 9.93 10.59
CA ARG A 107 -4.21 8.79 10.64
C ARG A 107 -3.48 7.49 10.96
N ALA A 108 -2.30 7.26 10.38
CA ALA A 108 -1.48 6.11 10.73
C ALA A 108 -1.06 6.10 12.21
N LEU A 109 -0.68 7.26 12.77
CA LEU A 109 -0.35 7.42 14.19
C LEU A 109 -1.59 7.22 15.09
N ALA A 110 -2.78 7.63 14.64
CA ALA A 110 -4.04 7.39 15.32
C ALA A 110 -4.37 5.90 15.43
N VAL A 111 -4.26 5.14 14.33
CA VAL A 111 -4.48 3.67 14.34
C VAL A 111 -3.50 2.98 15.29
N ALA A 112 -2.23 3.38 15.26
CA ALA A 112 -1.25 2.83 16.18
C ALA A 112 -1.58 3.15 17.65
N ALA A 113 -2.09 4.35 17.94
CA ALA A 113 -2.54 4.72 19.28
C ALA A 113 -3.76 3.89 19.75
N VAL A 114 -4.73 3.63 18.87
CA VAL A 114 -5.87 2.73 19.17
C VAL A 114 -5.40 1.31 19.45
N ALA A 115 -4.37 0.85 18.74
CA ALA A 115 -3.73 -0.44 18.93
C ALA A 115 -2.73 -0.47 20.10
N GLU A 116 -2.60 0.62 20.87
CA GLU A 116 -1.64 0.76 21.98
C GLU A 116 -0.19 0.49 21.58
N HIS A 117 0.16 0.84 20.34
CA HIS A 117 1.48 0.62 19.78
C HIS A 117 2.22 1.95 19.54
N ASP A 118 3.47 2.04 20.04
CA ASP A 118 4.35 3.18 19.75
C ASP A 118 4.98 3.05 18.35
N LEU A 119 4.32 3.65 17.36
CA LEU A 119 4.77 3.62 15.98
C LEU A 119 6.05 4.44 15.79
N LYS A 120 7.15 3.77 15.44
CA LYS A 120 8.42 4.42 15.06
C LYS A 120 8.51 4.58 13.53
N LEU A 121 8.57 5.82 13.07
CA LEU A 121 8.63 6.20 11.64
C LEU A 121 10.01 6.79 11.29
N THR A 122 11.06 5.98 11.42
CA THR A 122 12.48 6.41 11.35
C THR A 122 13.09 6.40 9.94
N SER A 123 12.27 6.19 8.91
CA SER A 123 12.75 6.23 7.52
C SER A 123 11.60 6.42 6.54
N ALA A 124 11.91 6.91 5.34
CA ALA A 124 10.96 7.02 4.24
C ALA A 124 10.25 5.70 3.92
N ARG A 125 10.93 4.55 4.00
CA ARG A 125 10.31 3.23 3.80
C ARG A 125 9.23 2.95 4.86
N ARG A 126 9.53 3.21 6.14
CA ARG A 126 8.56 2.99 7.24
C ARG A 126 7.38 3.94 7.14
N VAL A 127 7.59 5.21 6.77
CA VAL A 127 6.50 6.16 6.52
C VAL A 127 5.58 5.65 5.41
N ARG A 128 6.14 5.23 4.27
CA ARG A 128 5.36 4.69 3.14
C ARG A 128 4.55 3.45 3.53
N LEU A 129 5.15 2.54 4.29
CA LEU A 129 4.48 1.34 4.78
C LEU A 129 3.38 1.68 5.79
N ALA A 130 3.62 2.61 6.71
CA ALA A 130 2.62 3.05 7.68
C ALA A 130 1.40 3.66 6.97
N ILE A 131 1.62 4.54 6.00
CA ILE A 131 0.55 5.10 5.16
C ILE A 131 -0.23 3.98 4.46
N ARG A 132 0.46 3.03 3.83
CA ARG A 132 -0.17 1.92 3.08
C ARG A 132 -1.01 0.99 3.97
N HIS A 133 -0.53 0.68 5.17
CA HIS A 133 -1.13 -0.36 6.01
C HIS A 133 -2.06 0.18 7.10
N LEU A 134 -1.92 1.44 7.50
CA LEU A 134 -2.64 1.98 8.67
C LEU A 134 -3.64 3.08 8.30
N THR A 135 -3.40 3.90 7.27
CA THR A 135 -4.25 5.08 7.01
C THR A 135 -5.70 4.70 6.68
N THR A 136 -5.93 3.64 5.91
CA THR A 136 -7.30 3.19 5.55
C THR A 136 -8.08 2.72 6.76
N GLU A 137 -7.41 2.03 7.70
CA GLU A 137 -8.03 1.53 8.93
C GLU A 137 -8.47 2.65 9.87
N ALA A 138 -7.93 3.86 9.71
CA ALA A 138 -8.38 4.99 10.50
C ALA A 138 -9.84 5.38 10.19
N LEU A 139 -10.34 5.06 8.99
CA LEU A 139 -11.74 5.26 8.60
C LEU A 139 -12.61 4.32 9.45
N GLY A 140 -13.32 4.87 10.43
CA GLY A 140 -14.12 4.10 11.39
C GLY A 140 -13.49 3.97 12.79
N LEU A 141 -12.27 4.47 13.02
CA LEU A 141 -11.66 4.53 14.35
C LEU A 141 -11.61 5.96 14.90
N VAL A 142 -11.43 6.92 14.02
CA VAL A 142 -11.31 8.34 14.38
C VAL A 142 -12.68 8.99 14.54
N TRP A 143 -12.83 9.88 15.52
CA TRP A 143 -14.14 10.43 15.88
C TRP A 143 -14.84 11.15 14.72
N GLU A 144 -14.10 11.90 13.91
CA GLU A 144 -14.68 12.59 12.76
C GLU A 144 -15.36 11.68 11.73
N SER A 145 -14.99 10.38 11.65
CA SER A 145 -15.55 9.48 10.64
C SER A 145 -17.02 9.17 10.91
N ARG A 146 -17.52 9.49 12.10
CA ARG A 146 -18.95 9.41 12.44
C ARG A 146 -19.79 10.48 11.76
N PHE A 147 -19.15 11.52 11.25
CA PHE A 147 -19.80 12.70 10.65
C PHE A 147 -19.48 12.80 9.15
N ALA A 148 -18.23 12.55 8.75
CA ALA A 148 -17.77 12.76 7.38
C ALA A 148 -17.72 11.48 6.51
N PRO A 149 -18.07 11.57 5.20
CA PRO A 149 -18.83 12.64 4.56
C PRO A 149 -20.34 12.51 4.83
N VAL A 150 -20.77 11.33 5.26
CA VAL A 150 -22.16 11.00 5.60
C VAL A 150 -22.20 10.64 7.08
N ALA A 151 -23.05 11.32 7.83
CA ALA A 151 -23.14 11.11 9.26
C ALA A 151 -23.80 9.76 9.59
N GLU A 152 -23.25 9.05 10.57
CA GLU A 152 -23.87 7.86 11.15
C GLU A 152 -25.23 8.22 11.77
N ALA A 153 -26.14 7.25 11.81
CA ALA A 153 -27.50 7.48 12.32
C ALA A 153 -27.53 7.97 13.79
N GLU A 154 -26.51 7.61 14.57
CA GLU A 154 -26.37 7.95 15.99
C GLU A 154 -25.33 9.06 16.24
N ALA A 155 -24.80 9.68 15.19
CA ALA A 155 -23.84 10.78 15.33
C ALA A 155 -24.55 12.03 15.87
N ASN A 156 -24.12 12.51 17.04
CA ASN A 156 -24.65 13.72 17.67
C ASN A 156 -23.49 14.72 17.89
N PRO A 157 -23.54 15.92 17.27
CA PRO A 157 -22.52 16.97 17.45
C PRO A 157 -22.31 17.41 18.91
N SER A 158 -23.33 17.26 19.76
CA SER A 158 -23.28 17.60 21.18
C SER A 158 -22.68 16.49 22.06
N THR A 159 -22.02 15.49 21.47
CA THR A 159 -21.42 14.37 22.20
C THR A 159 -19.93 14.24 21.94
N GLY A 160 -19.24 13.61 22.88
CA GLY A 160 -17.82 13.24 22.78
C GLY A 160 -17.55 11.89 23.43
N ALA A 161 -16.33 11.38 23.27
CA ALA A 161 -15.87 10.20 23.97
C ALA A 161 -15.52 10.53 25.43
N ALA A 162 -15.90 9.66 26.37
CA ALA A 162 -15.58 9.83 27.80
C ALA A 162 -14.06 9.77 28.07
N LEU A 163 -13.36 8.89 27.35
CA LEU A 163 -11.91 8.75 27.37
C LEU A 163 -11.37 8.72 25.93
N PRO A 164 -10.07 8.96 25.70
CA PRO A 164 -9.50 8.80 24.37
C PRO A 164 -9.83 7.41 23.80
N TRP A 165 -10.46 7.40 22.62
CA TRP A 165 -10.85 6.17 21.90
C TRP A 165 -11.91 5.30 22.61
N SER A 166 -12.58 5.76 23.67
CA SER A 166 -13.60 4.94 24.35
C SER A 166 -14.78 4.58 23.45
N HIS A 167 -15.02 5.38 22.41
CA HIS A 167 -16.03 5.12 21.39
C HIS A 167 -15.66 4.00 20.40
N VAL A 168 -14.40 3.58 20.37
CA VAL A 168 -13.94 2.53 19.47
C VAL A 168 -14.27 1.16 20.07
N PRO A 169 -15.14 0.36 19.44
CA PRO A 169 -15.49 -0.97 19.91
C PRO A 169 -14.28 -1.92 19.81
N GLU A 170 -14.33 -3.04 20.54
CA GLU A 170 -13.23 -4.02 20.56
C GLU A 170 -12.93 -4.60 19.18
N GLU A 171 -13.93 -4.75 18.31
CA GLU A 171 -13.71 -5.14 16.90
C GLU A 171 -12.81 -4.13 16.17
N GLY A 172 -13.05 -2.83 16.37
CA GLY A 172 -12.20 -1.78 15.82
C GLY A 172 -10.77 -1.82 16.36
N ARG A 173 -10.61 -2.09 17.67
CA ARG A 173 -9.30 -2.28 18.31
C ARG A 173 -8.57 -3.51 17.77
N ALA A 174 -9.28 -4.61 17.55
CA ALA A 174 -8.75 -5.81 16.93
C ALA A 174 -8.27 -5.54 15.49
N ARG A 175 -9.05 -4.81 14.68
CA ARG A 175 -8.62 -4.39 13.33
C ARG A 175 -7.37 -3.51 13.37
N ALA A 176 -7.32 -2.54 14.29
CA ALA A 176 -6.13 -1.71 14.47
C ALA A 176 -4.87 -2.54 14.82
N ARG A 177 -4.99 -3.51 15.74
CA ARG A 177 -3.89 -4.43 16.08
C ARG A 177 -3.46 -5.29 14.89
N GLN A 178 -4.40 -5.78 14.08
CA GLN A 178 -4.10 -6.55 12.87
C GLN A 178 -3.38 -5.69 11.82
N ALA A 179 -3.77 -4.43 11.66
CA ALA A 179 -3.14 -3.47 10.76
C ALA A 179 -1.69 -3.18 11.18
N VAL A 180 -1.46 -2.94 12.48
CA VAL A 180 -0.12 -2.79 13.05
C VAL A 180 0.71 -4.06 12.83
N ALA A 181 0.15 -5.25 13.05
CA ALA A 181 0.85 -6.51 12.78
C ALA A 181 1.23 -6.65 11.30
N ALA A 182 0.35 -6.26 10.37
CA ALA A 182 0.64 -6.25 8.94
C ALA A 182 1.76 -5.26 8.58
N PHE A 183 1.74 -4.06 9.16
CA PHE A 183 2.82 -3.09 9.03
C PHE A 183 4.16 -3.65 9.53
N LEU A 184 4.19 -4.24 10.72
CA LEU A 184 5.41 -4.80 11.31
C LEU A 184 5.96 -5.94 10.44
N ARG A 185 5.09 -6.86 9.97
CA ARG A 185 5.49 -7.91 9.02
C ARG A 185 6.13 -7.32 7.76
N ALA A 186 5.52 -6.31 7.15
CA ALA A 186 6.06 -5.66 5.95
C ALA A 186 7.40 -4.93 6.19
N VAL A 187 7.65 -4.45 7.41
CA VAL A 187 8.93 -3.85 7.80
C VAL A 187 10.03 -4.89 7.92
N THR A 188 9.73 -6.04 8.53
CA THR A 188 10.69 -7.11 8.83
C THR A 188 10.87 -8.12 7.70
N GLU A 189 10.00 -8.08 6.69
CA GLU A 189 10.04 -8.96 5.54
C GLU A 189 11.39 -8.92 4.82
N ARG A 190 11.91 -10.10 4.46
CA ARG A 190 13.14 -10.28 3.70
C ARG A 190 12.84 -11.03 2.39
N PRO A 191 13.62 -10.81 1.32
CA PRO A 191 13.48 -11.59 0.11
C PRO A 191 13.68 -13.08 0.39
N GLU A 192 12.81 -13.90 -0.17
CA GLU A 192 12.85 -15.36 -0.13
C GLU A 192 12.82 -15.92 -1.56
N THR A 193 13.42 -17.10 -1.72
CA THR A 193 13.43 -17.81 -3.00
C THR A 193 12.01 -18.26 -3.36
N THR A 194 11.48 -17.75 -4.47
CA THR A 194 10.14 -18.06 -4.99
C THR A 194 10.28 -18.89 -6.28
N PRO A 195 9.91 -20.19 -6.27
CA PRO A 195 10.03 -21.06 -7.45
C PRO A 195 8.99 -20.73 -8.52
N ALA A 196 9.27 -21.11 -9.77
CA ALA A 196 8.34 -20.97 -10.88
C ALA A 196 7.08 -21.85 -10.68
N PRO A 197 5.85 -21.30 -10.80
CA PRO A 197 4.62 -22.06 -10.54
C PRO A 197 4.41 -23.29 -11.43
N THR A 198 4.87 -23.26 -12.67
CA THR A 198 4.68 -24.34 -13.64
C THR A 198 5.66 -25.52 -13.49
N GLY A 199 6.63 -25.42 -12.58
CA GLY A 199 7.77 -26.34 -12.52
C GLY A 199 8.75 -26.08 -13.66
N GLY A 200 10.05 -26.20 -13.40
CA GLY A 200 11.10 -25.86 -14.37
C GLY A 200 11.67 -24.46 -14.12
N GLY A 201 11.14 -23.42 -14.79
CA GLY A 201 11.68 -22.06 -14.66
C GLY A 201 10.98 -21.04 -15.55
N CYS A 202 11.54 -19.82 -15.61
CA CYS A 202 11.11 -18.79 -16.56
C CYS A 202 11.22 -19.32 -17.99
N TYR A 203 10.12 -19.34 -18.74
CA TYR A 203 10.11 -19.90 -20.08
C TYR A 203 11.08 -19.19 -21.05
N LEU A 204 11.43 -17.93 -20.78
CA LEU A 204 12.38 -17.15 -21.56
C LEU A 204 13.82 -17.39 -21.08
N CYS A 205 14.19 -16.84 -19.92
CA CYS A 205 15.58 -16.82 -19.45
C CYS A 205 15.99 -18.07 -18.64
N GLY A 206 15.06 -18.97 -18.33
CA GLY A 206 15.29 -20.28 -17.73
C GLY A 206 15.55 -20.35 -16.23
N VAL A 207 15.53 -19.24 -15.48
CA VAL A 207 15.73 -19.29 -14.02
C VAL A 207 14.64 -20.10 -13.32
N ALA A 208 15.03 -21.01 -12.42
CA ALA A 208 14.08 -21.86 -11.67
C ALA A 208 13.31 -21.10 -10.58
N SER A 209 13.93 -20.07 -10.03
CA SER A 209 13.44 -19.30 -8.91
C SER A 209 13.88 -17.85 -9.00
N VAL A 210 13.13 -16.96 -8.37
CA VAL A 210 13.48 -15.55 -8.20
C VAL A 210 13.42 -15.17 -6.74
N GLU A 211 14.23 -14.21 -6.30
CA GLU A 211 14.09 -13.63 -4.96
C GLU A 211 12.93 -12.63 -4.97
N ALA A 212 11.95 -12.84 -4.10
CA ALA A 212 10.83 -11.93 -3.93
C ALA A 212 10.49 -11.80 -2.45
N LEU A 213 9.94 -10.65 -2.07
CA LEU A 213 9.30 -10.53 -0.75
C LEU A 213 8.10 -11.48 -0.71
N PRO A 214 7.88 -12.26 0.36
CA PRO A 214 6.72 -13.15 0.51
C PRO A 214 5.36 -12.50 0.14
N SER A 215 5.15 -11.24 0.53
CA SER A 215 3.98 -10.41 0.23
C SER A 215 3.80 -10.08 -1.27
N ARG A 216 4.85 -10.31 -2.06
CA ARG A 216 4.90 -10.13 -3.52
C ARG A 216 5.18 -11.42 -4.27
N ALA A 217 5.24 -12.57 -3.60
CA ALA A 217 5.57 -13.86 -4.22
C ALA A 217 4.61 -14.20 -5.37
N SER A 218 3.30 -13.92 -5.21
CA SER A 218 2.30 -14.11 -6.27
C SER A 218 2.49 -13.23 -7.50
N SER A 219 3.19 -12.09 -7.36
CA SER A 219 3.53 -11.16 -8.45
C SER A 219 4.95 -11.33 -8.98
N ALA A 220 5.71 -12.29 -8.45
CA ALA A 220 7.08 -12.56 -8.88
C ALA A 220 7.11 -13.25 -10.27
N TRP A 221 5.99 -13.89 -10.63
CA TRP A 221 5.79 -14.63 -11.86
C TRP A 221 4.53 -14.16 -12.59
N THR A 222 4.64 -14.02 -13.90
CA THR A 222 3.51 -13.74 -14.79
C THR A 222 3.15 -15.02 -15.55
N GLU A 223 1.88 -15.42 -15.50
CA GLU A 223 1.36 -16.46 -16.40
C GLU A 223 1.16 -15.83 -17.79
N ALA A 224 1.78 -16.42 -18.80
CA ALA A 224 1.71 -15.94 -20.17
C ALA A 224 1.29 -17.06 -21.12
N ARG A 225 0.66 -16.68 -22.24
CA ARG A 225 0.39 -17.58 -23.37
C ARG A 225 1.35 -17.25 -24.50
N VAL A 226 2.25 -18.18 -24.82
CA VAL A 226 3.31 -17.97 -25.81
C VAL A 226 3.22 -18.98 -26.94
N SER A 227 3.66 -18.61 -28.14
CA SER A 227 3.88 -19.57 -29.24
C SER A 227 5.34 -20.03 -29.21
N PRO A 228 5.65 -21.33 -29.05
CA PRO A 228 7.04 -21.79 -29.08
C PRO A 228 7.78 -21.39 -30.36
N SER A 229 7.10 -21.37 -31.51
CA SER A 229 7.66 -20.95 -32.79
C SER A 229 8.15 -19.50 -32.83
N SER A 230 7.53 -18.58 -32.08
CA SER A 230 8.00 -17.19 -32.00
C SER A 230 9.20 -17.01 -31.07
N LEU A 231 9.63 -18.09 -30.41
CA LEU A 231 10.69 -18.13 -29.40
C LEU A 231 11.81 -19.12 -29.76
N GLY A 232 11.95 -19.48 -31.04
CA GLY A 232 12.99 -20.39 -31.54
C GLY A 232 12.66 -21.88 -31.46
N GLY A 233 11.42 -22.23 -31.09
CA GLY A 233 10.92 -23.62 -31.12
C GLY A 233 10.26 -24.00 -32.45
N THR A 234 9.85 -25.26 -32.58
CA THR A 234 9.21 -25.79 -33.80
C THR A 234 7.68 -25.86 -33.74
N SER A 235 7.09 -25.79 -32.54
CA SER A 235 5.64 -25.93 -32.34
C SER A 235 4.91 -24.58 -32.48
N THR A 236 3.78 -24.57 -33.19
CA THR A 236 2.87 -23.42 -33.31
C THR A 236 1.74 -23.44 -32.26
N ALA A 237 1.61 -24.52 -31.49
CA ALA A 237 0.58 -24.63 -30.46
C ALA A 237 0.95 -23.75 -29.26
N HIS A 238 0.06 -22.82 -28.93
CA HIS A 238 0.26 -21.94 -27.79
C HIS A 238 0.35 -22.72 -26.47
N ARG A 239 1.30 -22.34 -25.62
CA ARG A 239 1.50 -22.91 -24.28
C ARG A 239 1.26 -21.85 -23.21
N ARG A 240 0.68 -22.28 -22.09
CA ARG A 240 0.67 -21.49 -20.85
C ARG A 240 1.98 -21.71 -20.12
N VAL A 241 2.64 -20.63 -19.74
CA VAL A 241 4.00 -20.68 -19.21
C VAL A 241 4.19 -19.67 -18.09
N SER A 242 5.17 -19.91 -17.22
CA SER A 242 5.61 -18.92 -16.23
C SER A 242 6.75 -18.07 -16.77
N VAL A 243 6.65 -16.76 -16.61
CA VAL A 243 7.68 -15.79 -17.00
C VAL A 243 8.05 -14.97 -15.77
N CYS A 244 9.35 -14.81 -15.48
CA CYS A 244 9.78 -13.96 -14.37
C CYS A 244 9.44 -12.49 -14.65
N ARG A 245 9.25 -11.71 -13.60
CA ARG A 245 8.87 -10.29 -13.70
C ARG A 245 9.71 -9.49 -14.71
N THR A 246 11.03 -9.63 -14.69
CA THR A 246 11.94 -8.92 -15.62
C THR A 246 11.64 -9.23 -17.08
N CYS A 247 11.41 -10.50 -17.41
CA CYS A 247 11.08 -10.90 -18.78
C CYS A 247 9.66 -10.47 -19.18
N ALA A 248 8.71 -10.46 -18.24
CA ALA A 248 7.34 -10.02 -18.49
C ALA A 248 7.25 -8.51 -18.74
N GLU A 249 7.92 -7.69 -17.91
CA GLU A 249 7.98 -6.23 -18.07
C GLU A 249 8.63 -5.85 -19.42
N ALA A 250 9.68 -6.56 -19.83
CA ALA A 250 10.29 -6.36 -21.15
C ALA A 250 9.31 -6.73 -22.28
N ALA A 251 8.57 -7.83 -22.15
CA ALA A 251 7.59 -8.22 -23.17
C ALA A 251 6.43 -7.23 -23.27
N GLU A 252 5.98 -6.67 -22.15
CA GLU A 252 4.97 -5.60 -22.12
C GLU A 252 5.45 -4.34 -22.85
N ALA A 253 6.70 -3.92 -22.62
CA ALA A 253 7.29 -2.77 -23.30
C ALA A 253 7.41 -2.95 -24.84
N TYR A 254 7.62 -4.19 -25.30
CA TYR A 254 7.68 -4.53 -26.73
C TYR A 254 6.32 -4.96 -27.32
N GLY A 255 5.28 -5.08 -26.50
CA GLY A 255 3.92 -5.48 -26.90
C GLY A 255 3.72 -6.97 -27.19
N ALA A 256 4.76 -7.80 -27.19
CA ALA A 256 4.64 -9.24 -27.46
C ALA A 256 5.84 -10.07 -26.98
N TYR A 257 5.60 -11.38 -26.77
CA TYR A 257 6.63 -12.40 -26.60
C TYR A 257 7.14 -12.87 -27.98
N GLY A 258 8.32 -12.41 -28.38
CA GLY A 258 8.89 -12.73 -29.69
C GLY A 258 10.36 -12.36 -29.84
N PRO A 259 10.93 -12.47 -31.05
CA PRO A 259 12.37 -12.33 -31.28
C PRO A 259 12.95 -10.99 -30.81
N SER A 260 12.22 -9.89 -30.97
CA SER A 260 12.68 -8.56 -30.58
C SER A 260 12.92 -8.41 -29.07
N VAL A 261 11.99 -8.88 -28.23
CA VAL A 261 12.17 -8.86 -26.77
C VAL A 261 13.23 -9.86 -26.33
N MET A 262 13.34 -11.01 -27.00
CA MET A 262 14.38 -12.00 -26.73
C MET A 262 15.78 -11.45 -27.00
N ALA A 263 15.98 -10.84 -28.17
CA ALA A 263 17.22 -10.18 -28.52
C ALA A 263 17.57 -9.08 -27.51
N TYR A 264 16.59 -8.26 -27.14
CA TYR A 264 16.77 -7.22 -26.12
C TYR A 264 17.23 -7.79 -24.77
N LEU A 265 16.52 -8.78 -24.23
CA LEU A 265 16.82 -9.38 -22.93
C LEU A 265 18.18 -10.09 -22.90
N VAL A 266 18.57 -10.74 -24.00
CA VAL A 266 19.85 -11.44 -24.11
C VAL A 266 21.02 -10.47 -24.22
N LEU A 267 20.87 -9.38 -25.00
CA LEU A 267 21.89 -8.33 -25.07
C LEU A 267 22.05 -7.61 -23.73
N GLU A 268 20.94 -7.35 -23.04
CA GLU A 268 20.96 -6.78 -21.68
C GLU A 268 21.69 -7.71 -20.70
N ALA A 269 21.40 -9.02 -20.74
CA ALA A 269 22.08 -10.01 -19.92
C ALA A 269 23.58 -10.14 -20.25
N ALA A 270 23.98 -9.90 -21.50
CA ALA A 270 25.38 -9.83 -21.92
C ALA A 270 26.07 -8.52 -21.51
N GLY A 271 25.35 -7.56 -20.92
CA GLY A 271 25.88 -6.26 -20.50
C GLY A 271 26.05 -5.24 -21.63
N ILE A 272 25.36 -5.42 -22.76
CA ILE A 272 25.46 -4.55 -23.94
C ILE A 272 24.42 -3.43 -23.83
N SER A 273 24.87 -2.18 -23.73
CA SER A 273 23.98 -1.02 -23.53
C SER A 273 23.35 -0.51 -24.85
N ARG A 274 22.06 -0.12 -24.78
CA ARG A 274 21.28 0.48 -25.88
C ARG A 274 21.95 1.65 -26.61
N LYS A 275 22.91 2.35 -25.99
CA LYS A 275 23.63 3.48 -26.59
C LYS A 275 24.55 3.10 -27.77
N LEU A 276 24.78 1.81 -28.02
CA LEU A 276 25.74 1.31 -29.01
C LEU A 276 25.18 1.06 -30.43
N GLY A 277 24.03 1.64 -30.80
CA GLY A 277 23.52 1.50 -32.18
C GLY A 277 23.05 0.08 -32.52
N ILE A 278 22.22 -0.50 -31.64
CA ILE A 278 21.75 -1.90 -31.70
C ILE A 278 20.74 -2.15 -32.85
N GLU A 279 20.37 -1.12 -33.62
CA GLU A 279 19.28 -1.16 -34.60
C GLU A 279 19.46 -2.21 -35.71
N ASN A 280 20.68 -2.71 -35.95
CA ASN A 280 20.98 -3.70 -36.98
C ASN A 280 21.50 -5.05 -36.45
N VAL A 281 21.54 -5.26 -35.13
CA VAL A 281 22.03 -6.54 -34.59
C VAL A 281 20.91 -7.57 -34.54
N ARG A 282 20.90 -8.45 -35.53
CA ARG A 282 19.98 -9.58 -35.60
C ARG A 282 20.55 -10.77 -34.84
N ILE A 283 20.04 -10.99 -33.64
CA ILE A 283 20.21 -12.25 -32.92
C ILE A 283 18.85 -12.92 -32.74
N ASP A 284 18.81 -14.23 -32.98
CA ASP A 284 17.59 -15.04 -32.84
C ASP A 284 17.83 -16.14 -31.77
N PRO A 285 18.08 -15.78 -30.50
CA PRO A 285 18.35 -16.76 -29.46
C PRO A 285 17.10 -17.58 -29.13
N PRO A 286 17.21 -18.92 -28.98
CA PRO A 286 16.10 -19.73 -28.52
C PRO A 286 15.77 -19.39 -27.06
N ALA A 287 14.48 -19.42 -26.72
CA ALA A 287 14.07 -19.38 -25.33
C ALA A 287 14.42 -20.68 -24.59
N TRP A 288 14.73 -20.59 -23.31
CA TRP A 288 15.05 -21.77 -22.50
C TRP A 288 13.94 -22.83 -22.57
N GLY A 289 12.68 -22.41 -22.51
CA GLY A 289 11.51 -23.28 -22.51
C GLY A 289 11.32 -24.11 -23.80
N VAL A 290 12.07 -23.82 -24.87
CA VAL A 290 12.07 -24.61 -26.11
C VAL A 290 13.25 -25.56 -26.23
N MET A 291 14.22 -25.53 -25.30
CA MET A 291 15.48 -26.26 -25.41
C MET A 291 15.52 -27.63 -24.69
N ASN A 292 14.51 -27.96 -23.89
CA ASN A 292 14.44 -29.23 -23.11
C ASN A 292 15.72 -29.52 -22.30
N ILE A 293 16.20 -28.52 -21.57
CA ILE A 293 17.38 -28.58 -20.69
C ILE A 293 17.00 -28.25 -19.25
N GLU A 294 17.90 -28.52 -18.30
CA GLU A 294 17.70 -28.13 -16.91
C GLU A 294 17.54 -26.61 -16.75
N PRO A 295 16.79 -26.14 -15.74
CA PRO A 295 16.67 -24.73 -15.44
C PRO A 295 18.03 -24.06 -15.23
N ASN A 296 18.17 -22.83 -15.70
CA ASN A 296 19.42 -22.11 -15.58
C ASN A 296 19.67 -21.67 -14.12
N PRO A 297 20.91 -21.77 -13.63
CA PRO A 297 21.30 -21.21 -12.33
C PRO A 297 21.29 -19.68 -12.32
N THR A 298 21.44 -19.06 -13.50
CA THR A 298 21.37 -17.60 -13.71
C THR A 298 20.62 -17.28 -15.01
N PRO A 299 20.06 -16.08 -15.19
CA PRO A 299 19.36 -15.73 -16.42
C PRO A 299 20.22 -15.99 -17.66
N TRP A 300 19.65 -16.72 -18.63
CA TRP A 300 20.27 -17.00 -19.94
C TRP A 300 21.56 -17.84 -19.91
N ALA A 301 21.82 -18.62 -18.86
CA ALA A 301 23.05 -19.44 -18.76
C ALA A 301 23.25 -20.45 -19.91
N HIS A 302 22.18 -20.83 -20.61
CA HIS A 302 22.22 -21.67 -21.82
C HIS A 302 22.74 -20.95 -23.07
N ILE A 303 22.91 -19.62 -23.01
CA ILE A 303 23.47 -18.80 -24.08
C ILE A 303 24.89 -18.42 -23.68
N ALA A 304 25.83 -18.52 -24.63
CA ALA A 304 27.20 -18.05 -24.45
C ALA A 304 27.25 -16.50 -24.46
N LEU A 305 26.83 -15.87 -23.36
CA LEU A 305 26.73 -14.40 -23.23
C LEU A 305 28.09 -13.71 -23.38
N ALA A 306 29.18 -14.34 -22.91
CA ALA A 306 30.54 -13.80 -23.03
C ALA A 306 30.98 -13.72 -24.50
N ASP A 307 30.78 -14.80 -25.26
CA ASP A 307 31.07 -14.84 -26.70
C ASP A 307 30.21 -13.82 -27.47
N LEU A 308 28.95 -13.65 -27.08
CA LEU A 308 28.07 -12.66 -27.69
C LEU A 308 28.60 -11.24 -27.46
N ARG A 309 29.03 -10.94 -26.23
CA ARG A 309 29.66 -9.67 -25.88
C ARG A 309 30.94 -9.43 -26.68
N GLU A 310 31.84 -10.40 -26.75
CA GLU A 310 33.08 -10.30 -27.53
C GLU A 310 32.79 -10.05 -29.02
N LYS A 311 31.84 -10.80 -29.60
CA LYS A 311 31.45 -10.59 -31.00
C LYS A 311 30.89 -9.19 -31.24
N PHE A 312 30.14 -8.64 -30.28
CA PHE A 312 29.59 -7.29 -30.39
C PHE A 312 30.69 -6.23 -30.29
N GLU A 313 31.60 -6.36 -29.32
CA GLU A 313 32.74 -5.45 -29.13
C GLU A 313 33.72 -5.50 -30.31
N THR A 314 33.86 -6.65 -30.99
CA THR A 314 34.75 -6.84 -32.15
C THR A 314 34.06 -6.58 -33.51
N GLY A 315 32.77 -6.21 -33.52
CA GLY A 315 32.01 -5.95 -34.76
C GLY A 315 31.73 -7.19 -35.63
N ARG A 316 31.80 -8.40 -35.04
CA ARG A 316 31.59 -9.69 -35.70
C ARG A 316 30.14 -10.20 -35.63
N VAL A 317 29.24 -9.49 -34.94
CA VAL A 317 27.80 -9.75 -35.06
C VAL A 317 27.34 -9.05 -36.34
N GLY A 318 26.85 -9.83 -37.30
CA GLY A 318 26.51 -9.34 -38.65
C GLY A 318 25.62 -8.11 -38.63
N ARG A 319 25.94 -7.16 -39.52
CA ARG A 319 25.00 -6.13 -39.98
C ARG A 319 23.91 -6.76 -40.85
#